data_AF-A0A7K6B3R2-F1
#
_entry.id   AF-A0A7K6B3R2-F1
#
_cell.length_a   1.000
_cell.length_b   1.000
_cell.length_c   1.000
_cell.angle_alpha   90.00
_cell.angle_beta   90.00
_cell.angle_gamma   90.00
#
_symmetry.space_group_name_H-M   'P 1'
#
loop_
_entity.id
_entity.type
_entity.pdbx_description
1 polymer ?
#
loop_
_entity_poly.entity_id
_entity_poly.type
_entity_poly.pdbx_seq_one_letter_code
_entity_poly.pdbx_strand_id
1 'polypeptide(L)'
;QRLKDEIAEVTNEIENLGSTEERAGGSRQGRGQQQAPLAPLQGIQFLIENDLLKNTCEDIAQFLYKGEGLNKTAIGDYLGERDEFNIQVLHAFVELHEFTDLNLVQALRQFLWSFRLPGEAQKIDRMMEAFAQRYCQCNP
;
A
#
# COMPACT_ATOMS: atom_id res chain seq x y z
N GLN A 1 -8.74 -9.72 -18.82
CA GLN A 1 -10.17 -9.64 -18.50
C GLN A 1 -10.54 -10.65 -17.41
N ARG A 2 -10.25 -11.96 -17.55
CA ARG A 2 -10.50 -12.97 -16.50
C ARG A 2 -9.89 -12.66 -15.11
N LEU A 3 -8.60 -12.28 -15.05
CA LEU A 3 -7.96 -11.87 -13.80
C LEU A 3 -8.62 -10.65 -13.11
N LYS A 4 -9.37 -9.83 -13.86
CA LYS A 4 -10.06 -8.65 -13.31
C LYS A 4 -11.33 -9.05 -12.57
N ASP A 5 -12.05 -10.01 -13.14
CA ASP A 5 -13.29 -10.53 -12.58
C ASP A 5 -12.97 -11.35 -11.31
N GLU A 6 -11.87 -12.13 -11.35
CA GLU A 6 -11.39 -12.91 -10.20
C GLU A 6 -10.94 -12.02 -9.01
N ILE A 7 -10.16 -10.95 -9.24
CA ILE A 7 -9.76 -10.05 -8.15
C ILE A 7 -10.99 -9.33 -7.56
N ALA A 8 -11.91 -8.83 -8.40
CA ALA A 8 -13.11 -8.16 -7.93
C ALA A 8 -14.06 -9.10 -7.17
N GLU A 9 -14.19 -10.35 -7.63
CA GLU A 9 -14.98 -11.38 -6.97
C GLU A 9 -14.39 -11.76 -5.61
N VAL A 10 -13.07 -11.93 -5.53
CA VAL A 10 -12.38 -12.23 -4.28
C VAL A 10 -12.44 -11.06 -3.30
N THR A 11 -12.35 -9.81 -3.78
CA THR A 11 -12.53 -8.63 -2.92
C THR A 11 -13.96 -8.57 -2.37
N ASN A 12 -14.96 -8.89 -3.19
CA ASN A 12 -16.37 -8.97 -2.78
C ASN A 12 -16.66 -10.14 -1.82
N GLU A 13 -16.05 -11.31 -2.02
CA GLU A 13 -16.21 -12.45 -1.10
C GLU A 13 -15.61 -12.15 0.28
N ILE A 14 -14.48 -11.43 0.33
CA ILE A 14 -13.85 -10.96 1.57
C ILE A 14 -14.76 -9.95 2.29
N GLU A 15 -15.43 -9.06 1.57
CA GLU A 15 -16.44 -8.15 2.16
C GLU A 15 -17.68 -8.90 2.67
N ASN A 16 -18.10 -9.97 2.00
CA ASN A 16 -19.32 -10.70 2.34
C ASN A 16 -19.14 -11.69 3.51
N LEU A 17 -17.91 -12.20 3.72
CA LEU A 17 -17.53 -13.03 4.89
C LEU A 17 -17.57 -12.26 6.22
N GLY A 18 -17.63 -10.92 6.19
CA GLY A 18 -17.86 -10.08 7.36
C GLY A 18 -19.33 -9.99 7.82
N SER A 19 -20.28 -10.56 7.07
CA SER A 19 -21.73 -10.36 7.29
C SER A 19 -22.48 -11.60 7.80
N THR A 20 -21.82 -12.74 7.99
CA THR A 20 -22.47 -13.97 8.46
C THR A 20 -21.93 -14.40 9.81
N GLU A 21 -22.52 -13.89 10.90
CA GLU A 21 -22.77 -14.65 12.14
C GLU A 21 -23.57 -13.83 13.16
N GLU A 22 -24.90 -13.79 13.01
CA GLU A 22 -25.81 -13.56 14.14
C GLU A 22 -26.78 -14.74 14.27
N ARG A 23 -26.32 -15.81 14.93
CA ARG A 23 -27.22 -16.78 15.57
C ARG A 23 -26.73 -17.18 16.96
N ALA A 24 -27.47 -16.64 17.93
CA ALA A 24 -27.84 -17.24 19.22
C ALA A 24 -26.73 -17.58 20.24
N GLY A 25 -26.75 -16.82 21.34
CA GLY A 25 -26.73 -17.40 22.68
C GLY A 25 -25.44 -17.23 23.49
N GLY A 26 -25.57 -16.57 24.65
CA GLY A 26 -24.75 -16.86 25.83
C GLY A 26 -23.58 -15.92 26.09
N SER A 27 -23.79 -14.98 27.01
CA SER A 27 -22.86 -14.51 28.05
C SER A 27 -21.36 -14.67 27.81
N ARG A 28 -20.64 -13.56 27.55
CA ARG A 28 -19.56 -13.01 28.40
C ARG A 28 -18.67 -12.02 27.65
N GLN A 29 -18.35 -10.95 28.38
CA GLN A 29 -17.25 -10.01 28.20
C GLN A 29 -17.27 -9.13 26.93
N GLY A 30 -17.54 -7.84 27.17
CA GLY A 30 -17.21 -6.76 26.26
C GLY A 30 -15.71 -6.75 25.95
N ARG A 31 -15.38 -7.18 24.74
CA ARG A 31 -14.24 -6.69 23.98
C ARG A 31 -14.81 -6.21 22.66
N GLY A 32 -15.13 -4.92 22.60
CA GLY A 32 -15.23 -4.24 21.33
C GLY A 32 -13.86 -4.25 20.69
N GLN A 33 -13.51 -5.34 20.01
CA GLN A 33 -12.50 -5.29 18.98
C GLN A 33 -13.13 -4.42 17.90
N GLN A 34 -12.82 -3.12 17.95
CA GLN A 34 -12.77 -2.33 16.72
C GLN A 34 -11.96 -3.19 15.75
N GLN A 35 -12.64 -3.80 14.79
CA GLN A 35 -11.98 -4.45 13.67
C GLN A 35 -11.19 -3.32 13.02
N ALA A 36 -9.89 -3.31 13.32
CA ALA A 36 -8.98 -2.33 12.76
C ALA A 36 -9.16 -2.38 11.24
N PRO A 37 -9.20 -1.23 10.54
CA PRO A 37 -9.31 -1.23 9.08
C PRO A 37 -8.26 -2.21 8.55
N LEU A 38 -8.71 -3.24 7.83
CA LEU A 38 -7.90 -4.34 7.32
C LEU A 38 -6.57 -3.77 6.84
N ALA A 39 -5.51 -4.07 7.58
CA ALA A 39 -4.24 -3.38 7.38
C ALA A 39 -3.77 -3.65 5.94
N PRO A 40 -3.17 -2.66 5.24
CA PRO A 40 -2.61 -2.85 3.90
C PRO A 40 -1.76 -4.13 3.75
N LEU A 41 -1.12 -4.53 4.86
CA LEU A 41 -0.35 -5.76 5.00
C LEU A 41 -1.16 -7.02 4.69
N GLN A 42 -2.41 -7.13 5.15
CA GLN A 42 -3.24 -8.32 4.91
C GLN A 42 -3.64 -8.46 3.45
N GLY A 43 -3.87 -7.34 2.74
CA GLY A 43 -4.19 -7.37 1.31
C GLY A 43 -3.01 -7.85 0.46
N ILE A 44 -1.80 -7.33 0.73
CA ILE A 44 -0.58 -7.78 0.04
C ILE A 44 -0.27 -9.24 0.36
N GLN A 45 -0.37 -9.64 1.62
CA GLN A 45 -0.17 -11.02 2.07
C GLN A 45 -1.13 -11.97 1.35
N PHE A 46 -2.42 -11.61 1.29
CA PHE A 46 -3.44 -12.40 0.61
C PHE A 46 -3.15 -12.55 -0.89
N LEU A 47 -2.71 -11.48 -1.57
CA LEU A 47 -2.34 -11.57 -2.99
C LEU A 47 -1.13 -12.47 -3.22
N ILE A 48 -0.18 -12.48 -2.29
CA ILE A 48 0.98 -13.38 -2.33
C ILE A 48 0.54 -14.84 -2.11
N GLU A 49 -0.33 -15.09 -1.13
CA GLU A 49 -0.81 -16.44 -0.80
C GLU A 49 -1.67 -17.06 -1.91
N ASN A 50 -2.31 -16.24 -2.73
CA ASN A 50 -3.09 -16.69 -3.89
C ASN A 50 -2.29 -16.68 -5.22
N ASP A 51 -0.96 -16.54 -5.17
CA ASP A 51 -0.07 -16.46 -6.34
C ASP A 51 -0.43 -15.32 -7.34
N LEU A 52 -1.17 -14.31 -6.88
CA LEU A 52 -1.56 -13.12 -7.66
C LEU A 52 -0.49 -12.03 -7.65
N LEU A 53 0.42 -12.07 -6.66
CA LEU A 53 1.52 -11.13 -6.49
C LEU A 53 2.77 -11.87 -5.99
N LYS A 54 3.94 -11.56 -6.56
CA LYS A 54 5.19 -12.13 -6.04
C LYS A 54 5.63 -11.39 -4.78
N ASN A 55 6.20 -12.12 -3.84
CA ASN A 55 6.75 -11.56 -2.61
C ASN A 55 8.16 -10.96 -2.83
N THR A 56 8.26 -10.01 -3.76
CA THR A 56 9.49 -9.30 -4.14
C THR A 56 9.23 -7.81 -4.07
N CYS A 57 10.23 -7.03 -3.69
CA CYS A 57 10.03 -5.60 -3.45
C CYS A 57 9.63 -4.85 -4.73
N GLU A 58 10.12 -5.27 -5.89
CA GLU A 58 9.80 -4.70 -7.19
C GLU A 58 8.35 -4.98 -7.61
N ASP A 59 7.87 -6.22 -7.46
CA ASP A 59 6.50 -6.59 -7.82
C ASP A 59 5.49 -5.89 -6.90
N ILE A 60 5.78 -5.83 -5.60
CA ILE A 60 4.94 -5.11 -4.63
C ILE A 60 4.97 -3.60 -4.93
N ALA A 61 6.13 -3.01 -5.18
CA ALA A 61 6.22 -1.60 -5.56
C ALA A 61 5.41 -1.30 -6.82
N GLN A 62 5.46 -2.16 -7.83
CA GLN A 62 4.69 -1.99 -9.06
C GLN A 62 3.18 -2.14 -8.84
N PHE A 63 2.78 -3.05 -7.96
CA PHE A 63 1.39 -3.19 -7.54
C PHE A 63 0.89 -1.93 -6.81
N LEU A 64 1.66 -1.43 -5.83
CA LEU A 64 1.34 -0.19 -5.11
C LEU A 64 1.31 1.02 -6.05
N TYR A 65 2.19 1.08 -7.04
CA TYR A 65 2.26 2.17 -8.01
C TYR A 65 1.05 2.20 -8.94
N LYS A 66 0.57 1.04 -9.38
CA LYS A 66 -0.68 0.94 -10.18
C LYS A 66 -1.88 1.45 -9.37
N GLY A 67 -1.93 1.13 -8.07
CA GLY A 67 -2.89 1.72 -7.14
C GLY A 67 -4.38 1.42 -7.44
N GLU A 68 -4.68 0.47 -8.33
CA GLU A 68 -6.05 0.12 -8.69
C GLU A 68 -6.75 -0.59 -7.52
N GLY A 69 -7.81 0.01 -6.98
CA GLY A 69 -8.56 -0.55 -5.85
C GLY A 69 -7.89 -0.40 -4.48
N LEU A 70 -6.70 0.22 -4.41
CA LEU A 70 -5.96 0.38 -3.16
C LEU A 70 -6.24 1.71 -2.46
N ASN A 71 -6.32 1.66 -1.13
CA ASN A 71 -6.42 2.87 -0.32
C ASN A 71 -5.07 3.60 -0.27
N LYS A 72 -5.01 4.82 -0.82
CA LYS A 72 -3.79 5.65 -0.85
C LYS A 72 -3.17 5.95 0.52
N THR A 73 -3.99 6.01 1.57
CA THR A 73 -3.50 6.16 2.96
C THR A 73 -2.77 4.90 3.40
N ALA A 74 -3.35 3.73 3.11
CA ALA A 74 -2.74 2.46 3.42
C ALA A 74 -1.42 2.23 2.66
N ILE A 75 -1.34 2.69 1.41
CA ILE A 75 -0.08 2.70 0.63
C ILE A 75 0.98 3.55 1.33
N GLY A 76 0.64 4.78 1.73
CA GLY A 76 1.56 5.68 2.42
C GLY A 76 2.03 5.12 3.76
N ASP A 77 1.12 4.50 4.52
CA ASP A 77 1.45 3.86 5.78
C ASP A 77 2.43 2.70 5.61
N TYR A 78 2.22 1.85 4.60
CA TYR A 78 3.08 0.71 4.28
C TYR A 78 4.46 1.13 3.77
N LEU A 79 4.52 2.07 2.82
CA LEU A 79 5.79 2.59 2.29
C LEU A 79 6.57 3.37 3.35
N GLY A 80 5.87 3.97 4.31
CA GLY A 80 6.45 4.69 5.41
C GLY A 80 6.90 3.79 6.57
N GLU A 81 6.74 2.47 6.54
CA GLU A 81 7.21 1.62 7.63
C GLU A 81 8.74 1.58 7.75
N ARG A 82 9.24 1.17 8.92
CA ARG A 82 10.69 1.11 9.21
C ARG A 82 11.33 -0.23 8.84
N ASP A 83 10.54 -1.22 8.48
CA ASP A 83 11.03 -2.56 8.19
C ASP A 83 11.87 -2.55 6.91
N GLU A 84 12.99 -3.30 6.90
CA GLU A 84 13.94 -3.30 5.78
C GLU A 84 13.27 -3.65 4.44
N PHE A 85 12.30 -4.56 4.46
CA PHE A 85 11.55 -4.92 3.26
C PHE A 85 10.70 -3.76 2.75
N ASN A 86 9.99 -3.05 3.64
CA ASN A 86 9.21 -1.86 3.28
C ASN A 86 10.09 -0.74 2.74
N ILE A 87 11.29 -0.57 3.30
CA ILE A 87 12.28 0.39 2.79
C ILE A 87 12.72 0.00 1.37
N GLN A 88 12.99 -1.28 1.10
CA GLN A 88 13.31 -1.75 -0.26
C GLN A 88 12.14 -1.52 -1.23
N VAL A 89 10.90 -1.78 -0.80
CA VAL A 89 9.70 -1.49 -1.59
C VAL A 89 9.57 0.01 -1.85
N LEU A 90 9.85 0.88 -0.88
CA LEU A 90 9.87 2.33 -1.05
C LEU A 90 10.89 2.76 -2.10
N HIS A 91 12.12 2.24 -2.06
CA HIS A 91 13.13 2.54 -3.07
C HIS A 91 12.67 2.11 -4.46
N ALA A 92 12.21 0.86 -4.61
CA ALA A 92 11.68 0.37 -5.88
C ALA A 92 10.46 1.20 -6.36
N PHE A 93 9.58 1.63 -5.45
CA PHE A 93 8.42 2.46 -5.76
C PHE A 93 8.80 3.85 -6.25
N VAL A 94 9.81 4.46 -5.64
CA VAL A 94 10.32 5.78 -6.05
C VAL A 94 11.06 5.65 -7.40
N GLU A 95 11.74 4.55 -7.65
CA GLU A 95 12.40 4.27 -8.95
C GLU A 95 11.40 4.18 -10.13
N LEU A 96 10.18 3.72 -9.88
CA LEU A 96 9.09 3.72 -10.87
C LEU A 96 8.63 5.13 -11.28
N HIS A 97 8.99 6.17 -10.51
CA HIS A 97 8.72 7.55 -10.88
C HIS A 97 9.84 8.10 -11.77
N GLU A 98 9.45 8.62 -12.93
CA GLU A 98 10.35 9.26 -13.88
C GLU A 98 10.35 10.78 -13.63
N PHE A 99 11.42 11.27 -12.98
CA PHE A 99 11.56 12.68 -12.61
C PHE A 99 12.43 13.50 -13.58
N THR A 100 12.86 12.91 -14.68
CA THR A 100 13.67 13.58 -15.70
C THR A 100 12.89 14.74 -16.33
N ASP A 101 13.54 15.88 -16.53
CA ASP A 101 12.97 17.12 -17.09
C ASP A 101 11.81 17.73 -16.27
N LEU A 102 11.52 17.21 -15.08
CA LEU A 102 10.53 17.78 -14.16
C LEU A 102 11.23 18.69 -13.15
N ASN A 103 10.64 19.86 -12.90
CA ASN A 103 11.08 20.67 -11.76
C ASN A 103 10.66 20.02 -10.43
N LEU A 104 11.29 20.43 -9.34
CA LEU A 104 11.08 19.85 -8.01
C LEU A 104 9.59 19.81 -7.60
N VAL A 105 8.84 20.86 -7.91
CA VAL A 105 7.40 20.94 -7.56
C VAL A 105 6.58 19.96 -8.39
N GLN A 106 6.91 19.79 -9.68
CA GLN A 106 6.26 18.81 -10.56
C GLN A 106 6.55 17.37 -10.11
N ALA A 107 7.82 17.06 -9.85
CA ALA A 107 8.23 15.74 -9.37
C ALA A 107 7.56 15.42 -8.02
N LEU A 108 7.55 16.38 -7.09
CA LEU A 108 6.89 16.22 -5.79
C LEU A 108 5.39 16.01 -5.95
N ARG A 109 4.73 16.75 -6.85
CA ARG A 109 3.30 16.58 -7.12
C ARG A 109 2.99 15.20 -7.67
N GLN A 110 3.83 14.67 -8.57
CA GLN A 110 3.66 13.31 -9.09
C GLN A 110 3.85 12.28 -7.98
N PHE A 111 4.91 12.40 -7.20
CA PHE A 111 5.20 11.48 -6.09
C PHE A 111 4.04 11.42 -5.08
N LEU A 112 3.55 12.59 -4.65
CA LEU A 112 2.42 12.72 -3.71
C LEU A 112 1.05 12.39 -4.34
N TRP A 113 0.97 12.17 -5.64
CA TRP A 113 -0.27 11.73 -6.29
C TRP A 113 -0.53 10.24 -6.07
N SER A 114 0.53 9.45 -5.93
CA SER A 114 0.49 7.99 -5.87
C SER A 114 0.06 7.46 -4.50
N PHE A 115 0.24 8.23 -3.43
CA PHE A 115 -0.14 7.85 -2.06
C PHE A 115 -0.56 9.07 -1.22
N ARG A 116 -1.05 8.85 0.01
CA ARG A 116 -1.29 9.92 0.99
C ARG A 116 -0.18 9.91 2.02
N LEU A 117 0.40 11.08 2.30
CA LEU A 117 1.46 11.19 3.31
C LEU A 117 0.96 10.69 4.68
N PRO A 118 1.73 9.82 5.35
CA PRO A 118 1.45 9.42 6.72
C PRO A 118 1.55 10.62 7.67
N GLY A 119 0.88 10.52 8.82
CA GLY A 119 0.85 11.61 9.81
C GLY A 119 2.12 11.68 10.67
N GLU A 120 2.86 10.58 10.78
CA GLU A 120 4.05 10.48 11.62
C GLU A 120 5.26 11.11 10.92
N ALA A 121 5.87 12.10 11.58
CA ALA A 121 7.03 12.83 11.05
C ALA A 121 8.17 11.90 10.58
N GLN A 122 8.43 10.81 11.32
CA GLN A 122 9.47 9.84 10.95
C GLN A 122 9.18 9.10 9.64
N LYS A 123 7.92 8.81 9.34
CA LYS A 123 7.53 8.17 8.08
C LYS A 123 7.67 9.16 6.93
N ILE A 124 7.21 10.40 7.13
CA ILE A 124 7.36 11.48 6.15
C ILE A 124 8.84 11.68 5.80
N ASP A 125 9.72 11.76 6.80
CA ASP A 125 11.16 11.99 6.60
C ASP A 125 11.79 10.92 5.68
N ARG A 126 11.52 9.64 5.92
CA ARG A 126 12.00 8.53 5.07
C ARG A 126 11.50 8.63 3.63
N MET A 127 10.21 8.92 3.45
CA MET A 127 9.62 9.05 2.12
C MET A 127 10.21 10.23 1.36
N MET A 128 10.45 11.34 2.06
CA MET A 128 11.06 12.54 1.49
C MET A 128 12.54 12.35 1.18
N GLU A 129 13.27 11.60 2.00
CA GLU A 129 14.67 11.25 1.74
C GLU A 129 14.79 10.39 0.46
N ALA A 130 13.97 9.34 0.33
CA ALA A 130 13.96 8.48 -0.85
C ALA A 130 13.60 9.28 -2.12
N PHE A 131 12.60 10.18 -2.03
CA PHE A 131 12.26 11.10 -3.12
C PHE A 131 13.43 12.00 -3.50
N ALA A 132 14.09 12.63 -2.52
CA ALA A 132 15.19 13.56 -2.78
C ALA A 132 16.38 12.85 -3.45
N GLN A 133 16.73 11.65 -2.98
CA GLN A 133 17.78 10.83 -3.58
C GLN A 133 17.47 10.52 -5.05
N ARG A 134 16.24 10.09 -5.36
CA ARG A 134 15.83 9.82 -6.75
C ARG A 134 15.81 11.07 -7.61
N TYR A 135 15.27 12.17 -7.10
CA TYR A 135 15.18 13.42 -7.86
C TYR A 135 16.58 13.92 -8.27
N CYS A 136 17.55 13.89 -7.35
CA CYS A 136 18.95 14.24 -7.64
C CYS A 136 19.61 13.27 -8.63
N GLN A 137 19.28 11.97 -8.60
CA GLN A 137 19.78 11.01 -9.58
C GLN A 137 19.23 11.26 -10.99
N CYS A 138 17.96 11.66 -11.10
CA CYS A 138 17.32 11.99 -12.38
C CYS A 138 17.70 13.38 -12.92
N ASN A 139 18.16 14.28 -12.04
CA ASN A 139 18.50 15.68 -12.37
C ASN A 139 19.86 16.06 -11.73
N PRO A 140 20.99 15.59 -12.30
CA PRO A 140 22.34 15.86 -11.81
C PRO A 140 22.81 17.31 -12.02
#